data_AF-A0A380P3I8-F1
#
_entry.id   AF-A0A380P3I8-F1
#
_cell.length_a   1.000
_cell.length_b   1.000
_cell.length_c   1.000
_cell.angle_alpha   90.00
_cell.angle_beta   90.00
_cell.angle_gamma   90.00
#
_symmetry.space_group_name_H-M   'P 1'
#
loop_
_entity.id
_entity.type
_entity.pdbx_description
1 polymer ?
#
loop_
_entity_poly.entity_id
_entity_poly.type
_entity_poly.pdbx_seq_one_letter_code
_entity_poly.pdbx_strand_id
1 'polypeptide(L)'
;MKEFVAGEVIHIKAIRQTYKDQPQLRVLEMRKTEPGEPNDPADFMQTAPVKKEGLEEEVSQIMFQITNATWQRVVRYLFKKYHEEFFSFPAAKSNHHAFKGGLAYHSLSIVHLAQAVTEQYENINGSLLYAGGLLHDLGKVIELTGPVATKYTTAGNLIGHITLIDEQIVLAAHELKLDLNSEDMLVLRHTVLAHHGQLDYGSPVRPQIKEANICTNLMS
;
A
#
# COMPACT_ATOMS: atom_id res chain seq x y z
N MET A 1 34.30 -6.46 13.88
CA MET A 1 33.36 -5.36 13.58
C MET A 1 32.14 -5.56 14.46
N LYS A 2 31.65 -4.56 15.20
CA LYS A 2 30.32 -4.65 15.82
C LYS A 2 29.32 -4.70 14.67
N GLU A 3 28.55 -5.78 14.56
CA GLU A 3 27.48 -5.87 13.56
C GLU A 3 26.34 -4.94 13.96
N PHE A 4 26.01 -4.00 13.08
CA PHE A 4 24.81 -3.19 13.16
C PHE A 4 23.69 -3.93 12.44
N VAL A 5 22.51 -4.00 13.05
CA VAL A 5 21.36 -4.66 12.44
C VAL A 5 20.41 -3.61 11.88
N ALA A 6 19.85 -3.87 10.69
CA ALA A 6 18.87 -2.98 10.09
C ALA A 6 17.65 -2.83 11.02
N GLY A 7 17.22 -1.58 11.26
CA GLY A 7 16.14 -1.27 12.20
C GLY A 7 16.62 -0.86 13.60
N GLU A 8 17.90 -1.01 13.92
CA GLU A 8 18.48 -0.42 15.14
C GLU A 8 18.78 1.08 14.93
N VAL A 9 18.48 1.90 15.95
CA VAL A 9 18.99 3.27 16.02
C VAL A 9 20.47 3.22 16.39
N ILE A 10 21.29 3.97 15.66
CA ILE A 10 22.72 4.09 15.91
C ILE A 10 23.11 5.56 16.03
N HIS A 11 24.09 5.84 16.87
CA HIS A 11 24.72 7.14 16.95
C HIS A 11 25.77 7.26 15.84
N ILE A 12 25.67 8.31 15.03
CA ILE A 12 26.61 8.61 13.95
C ILE A 12 27.26 9.97 14.21
N LYS A 13 28.60 9.99 14.20
CA LYS A 13 29.37 11.24 14.08
C LYS A 13 29.78 11.41 12.63
N ALA A 14 29.36 12.46 11.97
CA ALA A 14 29.63 12.70 10.55
C ALA A 14 29.95 14.18 10.28
N ILE A 15 30.66 14.42 9.18
CA ILE A 15 30.87 15.77 8.63
C ILE A 15 29.94 15.93 7.43
N ARG A 16 29.14 16.99 7.41
CA ARG A 16 28.39 17.39 6.23
C ARG A 16 29.33 18.01 5.20
N GLN A 17 29.35 17.47 3.99
CA GLN A 17 30.08 17.99 2.84
C GLN A 17 29.11 18.22 1.68
N THR A 18 29.52 19.00 0.69
CA THR A 18 28.72 19.22 -0.53
C THR A 18 29.43 18.54 -1.69
N TYR A 19 28.74 17.69 -2.43
CA TYR A 19 29.23 17.09 -3.67
C TYR A 19 28.16 17.27 -4.75
N LYS A 20 28.52 17.94 -5.86
CA LYS A 20 27.58 18.32 -6.94
C LYS A 20 26.32 19.03 -6.41
N ASP A 21 26.52 20.04 -5.57
CA ASP A 21 25.47 20.84 -4.92
C ASP A 21 24.48 20.06 -4.04
N GLN A 22 24.73 18.77 -3.79
CA GLN A 22 23.95 17.98 -2.86
C GLN A 22 24.70 17.73 -1.55
N PRO A 23 24.02 17.86 -0.39
CA PRO A 23 24.62 17.54 0.89
C PRO A 23 24.88 16.04 1.00
N GLN A 24 26.12 15.66 1.30
CA GLN A 24 26.54 14.31 1.67
C GLN A 24 27.07 14.28 3.09
N LEU A 25 26.84 13.17 3.80
CA LEU A 25 27.42 12.93 5.11
C LEU A 25 28.64 12.01 4.96
N ARG A 26 29.81 12.49 5.38
CA ARG A 26 31.00 11.67 5.56
C ARG A 26 31.03 11.16 6.99
N VAL A 27 30.68 9.88 7.16
CA VAL A 27 30.67 9.21 8.47
C VAL A 27 32.10 9.09 9.02
N LEU A 28 32.31 9.60 10.24
CA LEU A 28 33.56 9.49 10.99
C LEU A 28 33.52 8.34 12.00
N GLU A 29 32.36 8.15 12.64
CA GLU A 29 32.17 7.17 13.71
C GLU A 29 30.73 6.67 13.73
N MET A 30 30.55 5.38 14.03
CA MET A 30 29.25 4.76 14.27
C MET A 30 29.31 3.89 15.53
N ARG A 31 28.30 3.99 16.39
CA ARG A 31 28.14 3.12 17.57
C ARG A 31 26.66 2.90 17.92
N LYS A 32 26.38 1.89 18.75
CA LYS A 32 25.05 1.75 19.37
C LYS A 32 24.79 2.93 20.31
N THR A 33 23.51 3.25 20.49
CA THR A 33 23.06 4.27 21.44
C THR A 33 23.37 3.87 22.89
N GLU A 34 23.67 4.85 23.73
CA GLU A 34 23.91 4.68 25.17
C GLU A 34 22.63 4.98 25.98
N PRO A 35 22.51 4.49 27.22
CA PRO A 35 21.39 4.84 28.09
C PRO A 35 21.24 6.36 28.23
N GLY A 36 20.06 6.88 27.90
CA GLY A 36 19.77 8.33 27.90
C GLY A 36 19.84 8.98 26.51
N GLU A 37 20.33 8.29 25.48
CA GLU A 37 20.22 8.72 24.09
C GLU A 37 18.91 8.21 23.46
N PRO A 38 18.31 8.95 22.50
CA PRO A 38 17.14 8.47 21.78
C PRO A 38 17.48 7.18 21.04
N ASN A 39 16.72 6.13 21.32
CA ASN A 39 16.97 4.78 20.80
C ASN A 39 15.72 4.11 20.21
N ASP A 40 14.58 4.79 20.20
CA ASP A 40 13.35 4.31 19.58
C ASP A 40 13.40 4.59 18.06
N PRO A 41 13.38 3.55 17.19
CA PRO A 41 13.32 3.74 15.75
C PRO A 41 12.13 4.61 15.30
N ALA A 42 11.02 4.61 16.03
CA ALA A 42 9.83 5.39 15.69
C ALA A 42 10.09 6.91 15.67
N ASP A 43 11.01 7.41 16.50
CA ASP A 43 11.38 8.84 16.56
C ASP A 43 12.10 9.32 15.29
N PHE A 44 12.64 8.39 14.51
CA PHE A 44 13.45 8.67 13.32
C PHE A 44 12.76 8.27 12.01
N MET A 45 11.54 7.74 12.09
CA MET A 45 10.71 7.41 10.94
C MET A 45 9.72 8.54 10.66
N GLN A 46 9.56 8.93 9.40
CA GLN A 46 8.37 9.71 9.02
C GLN A 46 7.13 8.85 9.32
N THR A 47 6.01 9.49 9.64
CA THR A 47 4.70 8.84 9.85
C THR A 47 3.65 9.53 8.98
N ALA A 48 2.51 8.87 8.79
CA ALA A 48 1.38 9.48 8.11
C ALA A 48 0.96 10.79 8.82
N PRO A 49 0.54 11.83 8.09
CA PRO A 49 0.08 13.08 8.70
C PRO A 49 -1.24 12.93 9.48
N VAL A 50 -1.86 11.75 9.44
CA VAL A 50 -3.12 11.40 10.08
C VAL A 50 -2.88 10.24 11.05
N LYS A 51 -3.57 10.27 12.20
CA LYS A 51 -3.51 9.18 13.20
C LYS A 51 -4.14 7.90 12.66
N LYS A 52 -3.63 6.74 13.11
CA LYS A 52 -4.11 5.40 12.71
C LYS A 52 -5.63 5.27 12.88
N GLU A 53 -6.17 5.73 14.00
CA GLU A 53 -7.59 5.62 14.33
C GLU A 53 -8.47 6.38 13.32
N GLY A 54 -7.99 7.54 12.83
CA GLY A 54 -8.70 8.29 11.80
C GLY A 54 -8.70 7.59 10.44
N LEU A 55 -7.58 6.95 10.08
CA LEU A 55 -7.49 6.16 8.84
C LEU A 55 -8.42 4.93 8.90
N GLU A 56 -8.49 4.25 10.06
CA GLU A 56 -9.39 3.12 10.27
C GLU A 56 -10.87 3.50 10.13
N GLU A 57 -11.26 4.61 10.76
CA GLU A 57 -12.63 5.13 10.66
C GLU A 57 -12.98 5.47 9.21
N GLU A 58 -12.09 6.16 8.51
CA GLU A 58 -12.32 6.58 7.12
C GLU A 58 -12.40 5.39 6.16
N VAL A 59 -11.51 4.40 6.29
CA VAL A 59 -11.58 3.14 5.54
C VAL A 59 -12.92 2.44 5.79
N SER A 60 -13.38 2.42 7.04
CA SER A 60 -14.70 1.86 7.39
C SER A 60 -15.84 2.60 6.67
N GLN A 61 -15.81 3.93 6.65
CA GLN A 61 -16.81 4.74 5.93
C GLN A 61 -16.80 4.47 4.43
N ILE A 62 -15.63 4.38 3.80
CA ILE A 62 -15.51 4.03 2.38
C ILE A 62 -16.07 2.63 2.12
N MET A 63 -15.80 1.65 2.98
CA MET A 63 -16.37 0.30 2.83
C MET A 63 -17.90 0.31 2.87
N PHE A 64 -18.54 1.24 3.61
CA PHE A 64 -20.00 1.40 3.59
C PHE A 64 -20.52 2.00 2.28
N GLN A 65 -19.72 2.81 1.58
CA GLN A 65 -20.08 3.40 0.28
C GLN A 65 -20.00 2.41 -0.89
N ILE A 66 -19.37 1.24 -0.70
CA ILE A 66 -19.40 0.14 -1.68
C ILE A 66 -20.78 -0.51 -1.62
N THR A 67 -21.64 -0.18 -2.57
CA THR A 67 -23.04 -0.64 -2.63
C THR A 67 -23.20 -2.02 -3.25
N ASN A 68 -22.25 -2.46 -4.09
CA ASN A 68 -22.22 -3.82 -4.60
C ASN A 68 -21.85 -4.81 -3.46
N ALA A 69 -22.76 -5.72 -3.15
CA ALA A 69 -22.61 -6.66 -2.05
C ALA A 69 -21.44 -7.64 -2.24
N THR A 70 -21.14 -8.05 -3.47
CA THR A 70 -20.02 -8.95 -3.78
C THR A 70 -18.70 -8.27 -3.40
N TRP A 71 -18.46 -7.07 -3.91
CA TRP A 71 -17.22 -6.33 -3.66
C TRP A 71 -17.09 -5.93 -2.21
N GLN A 72 -18.16 -5.46 -1.58
CA GLN A 72 -18.13 -5.08 -0.16
C GLN A 72 -17.74 -6.27 0.73
N ARG A 73 -18.24 -7.48 0.44
CA ARG A 73 -17.88 -8.69 1.18
C ARG A 73 -16.41 -9.05 0.99
N VAL A 74 -15.88 -8.98 -0.23
CA VAL A 74 -14.46 -9.25 -0.52
C VAL A 74 -13.57 -8.26 0.20
N VAL A 75 -13.85 -6.95 0.06
CA VAL A 75 -13.07 -5.87 0.71
C VAL A 75 -13.08 -6.06 2.22
N ARG A 76 -14.25 -6.20 2.86
CA ARG A 76 -14.36 -6.40 4.31
C ARG A 76 -13.61 -7.64 4.80
N TYR A 77 -13.69 -8.74 4.06
CA TYR A 77 -12.99 -9.97 4.41
C TYR A 77 -11.46 -9.77 4.40
N LEU A 78 -10.93 -9.19 3.33
CA LEU A 78 -9.49 -8.96 3.18
C LEU A 78 -8.95 -7.92 4.16
N PHE A 79 -9.68 -6.82 4.37
CA PHE A 79 -9.30 -5.80 5.36
C PHE A 79 -9.34 -6.31 6.78
N LYS A 80 -10.29 -7.20 7.12
CA LYS A 80 -10.29 -7.88 8.41
C LYS A 80 -9.08 -8.81 8.55
N LYS A 81 -8.72 -9.53 7.49
CA LYS A 81 -7.59 -10.48 7.47
C LYS A 81 -6.24 -9.78 7.65
N TYR A 82 -6.06 -8.62 7.01
CA TYR A 82 -4.80 -7.88 6.94
C TYR A 82 -4.83 -6.54 7.69
N HIS A 83 -5.69 -6.42 8.70
CA HIS A 83 -5.96 -5.16 9.40
C HIS A 83 -4.68 -4.51 9.92
N GLU A 84 -3.93 -5.22 10.75
CA GLU A 84 -2.73 -4.68 11.39
C GLU A 84 -1.65 -4.34 10.37
N GLU A 85 -1.45 -5.18 9.36
CA GLU A 85 -0.47 -4.97 8.30
C GLU A 85 -0.84 -3.76 7.45
N PHE A 86 -2.10 -3.64 7.01
CA PHE A 86 -2.54 -2.54 6.15
C PHE A 86 -2.31 -1.16 6.78
N PHE A 87 -2.60 -1.02 8.08
CA PHE A 87 -2.44 0.24 8.81
C PHE A 87 -1.02 0.50 9.34
N SER A 88 -0.10 -0.47 9.23
CA SER A 88 1.27 -0.32 9.69
C SER A 88 2.31 -0.30 8.57
N PHE A 89 2.07 -0.98 7.46
CA PHE A 89 3.04 -1.12 6.38
C PHE A 89 3.26 0.18 5.59
N PRO A 90 4.46 0.37 5.02
CA PRO A 90 4.71 1.44 4.06
C PRO A 90 4.08 1.13 2.71
N ALA A 91 3.82 2.18 1.91
CA ALA A 91 3.37 1.99 0.53
C ALA A 91 4.52 1.66 -0.43
N ALA A 92 5.77 1.92 -0.05
CA ALA A 92 6.95 1.65 -0.87
C ALA A 92 8.20 1.42 -0.03
N LYS A 93 9.21 0.75 -0.61
CA LYS A 93 10.52 0.52 0.02
C LYS A 93 11.37 1.78 0.15
N SER A 94 11.30 2.67 -0.85
CA SER A 94 12.09 3.92 -0.90
C SER A 94 11.41 4.89 -1.87
N ASN A 95 10.48 5.72 -1.40
CA ASN A 95 9.79 6.82 -2.12
C ASN A 95 8.82 7.57 -1.16
N HIS A 96 8.05 8.55 -1.66
CA HIS A 96 6.93 9.16 -0.95
C HIS A 96 6.02 8.06 -0.36
N HIS A 97 5.71 8.12 0.95
CA HIS A 97 4.99 7.09 1.72
C HIS A 97 5.77 5.83 2.14
N ALA A 98 7.10 5.86 2.11
CA ALA A 98 7.97 4.87 2.77
C ALA A 98 8.00 5.05 4.31
N PHE A 99 6.83 5.25 4.92
CA PHE A 99 6.64 5.46 6.34
C PHE A 99 5.60 4.50 6.92
N LYS A 100 5.61 4.33 8.25
CA LYS A 100 4.61 3.49 8.95
C LYS A 100 3.19 4.03 8.70
N GLY A 101 2.30 3.17 8.23
CA GLY A 101 0.93 3.52 7.83
C GLY A 101 0.82 4.19 6.46
N GLY A 102 1.91 4.19 5.68
CA GLY A 102 1.94 4.76 4.33
C GLY A 102 1.00 4.05 3.36
N LEU A 103 0.81 2.73 3.51
CA LEU A 103 -0.08 1.95 2.64
C LEU A 103 -1.54 2.42 2.75
N ALA A 104 -2.08 2.45 3.97
CA ALA A 104 -3.45 2.94 4.20
C ALA A 104 -3.65 4.38 3.72
N TYR A 105 -2.70 5.27 4.02
CA TYR A 105 -2.76 6.66 3.59
C TYR A 105 -2.75 6.80 2.06
N HIS A 106 -1.92 6.02 1.37
CA HIS A 106 -1.87 5.99 -0.09
C HIS A 106 -3.20 5.51 -0.68
N SER A 107 -3.70 4.34 -0.25
CA SER A 107 -4.97 3.80 -0.74
C SER A 107 -6.14 4.76 -0.52
N LEU A 108 -6.20 5.43 0.63
CA LEU A 108 -7.23 6.46 0.89
C LEU A 108 -7.11 7.66 -0.04
N SER A 109 -5.89 8.15 -0.29
CA SER A 109 -5.66 9.26 -1.22
C SER A 109 -6.18 8.93 -2.63
N ILE A 110 -5.99 7.69 -3.09
CA ILE A 110 -6.55 7.21 -4.36
C ILE A 110 -8.07 7.18 -4.33
N VAL A 111 -8.68 6.71 -3.23
CA VAL A 111 -10.13 6.68 -3.09
C VAL A 111 -10.72 8.09 -3.04
N HIS A 112 -10.07 9.06 -2.41
CA HIS A 112 -10.50 10.46 -2.43
C HIS A 112 -10.53 11.04 -3.83
N LEU A 113 -9.51 10.75 -4.64
CA LEU A 113 -9.51 11.13 -6.05
C LEU A 113 -10.64 10.43 -6.82
N ALA A 114 -10.89 9.16 -6.54
CA ALA A 114 -12.00 8.43 -7.14
C ALA A 114 -13.36 9.04 -6.78
N GLN A 115 -13.57 9.44 -5.52
CA GLN A 115 -14.78 10.14 -5.07
C GLN A 115 -14.97 11.43 -5.84
N ALA A 116 -13.94 12.28 -5.92
CA ALA A 116 -13.98 13.52 -6.69
C ALA A 116 -14.32 13.30 -8.17
N VAL A 117 -13.80 12.22 -8.78
CA VAL A 117 -14.15 11.85 -10.17
C VAL A 117 -15.62 11.43 -10.28
N THR A 118 -16.12 10.61 -9.36
CA THR A 118 -17.52 10.14 -9.39
C THR A 118 -18.54 11.24 -9.12
N GLU A 119 -18.17 12.27 -8.36
CA GLU A 119 -19.00 13.46 -8.17
C GLU A 119 -19.18 14.27 -9.46
N GLN A 120 -18.19 14.25 -10.36
CA GLN A 120 -18.26 14.96 -11.64
C GLN A 120 -18.95 14.15 -12.75
N TYR A 121 -18.94 12.82 -12.65
CA TYR A 121 -19.43 11.93 -13.70
C TYR A 121 -20.30 10.81 -13.12
N GLU A 122 -21.62 11.00 -13.16
CA GLU A 122 -22.63 10.09 -12.60
C GLU A 122 -22.64 8.68 -13.24
N ASN A 123 -22.07 8.52 -14.44
CA ASN A 123 -22.04 7.25 -15.17
C ASN A 123 -20.84 6.35 -14.82
N ILE A 124 -20.03 6.73 -13.83
CA ILE A 124 -18.88 5.96 -13.36
C ILE A 124 -19.29 5.12 -12.15
N ASN A 125 -18.92 3.84 -12.15
CA ASN A 125 -19.20 2.97 -11.01
C ASN A 125 -18.25 3.26 -9.84
N GLY A 126 -18.65 4.15 -8.94
CA GLY A 126 -17.89 4.49 -7.74
C GLY A 126 -17.63 3.30 -6.82
N SER A 127 -18.56 2.35 -6.70
CA SER A 127 -18.34 1.16 -5.87
C SER A 127 -17.17 0.31 -6.35
N LEU A 128 -16.99 0.17 -7.67
CA LEU A 128 -15.87 -0.56 -8.23
C LEU A 128 -14.55 0.20 -8.02
N LEU A 129 -14.56 1.53 -8.18
CA LEU A 129 -13.38 2.36 -7.94
C LEU A 129 -12.94 2.33 -6.47
N TYR A 130 -13.88 2.39 -5.53
CA TYR A 130 -13.56 2.36 -4.11
C TYR A 130 -13.02 0.98 -3.69
N ALA A 131 -13.64 -0.09 -4.18
CA ALA A 131 -13.14 -1.45 -3.95
C ALA A 131 -11.75 -1.66 -4.56
N GLY A 132 -11.55 -1.24 -5.81
CA GLY A 132 -10.26 -1.32 -6.51
C GLY A 132 -9.18 -0.48 -5.82
N GLY A 133 -9.50 0.78 -5.49
CA GLY A 133 -8.58 1.70 -4.81
C GLY A 133 -8.15 1.23 -3.42
N LEU A 134 -9.06 0.63 -2.65
CA LEU A 134 -8.72 0.03 -1.36
C LEU A 134 -7.86 -1.24 -1.50
N LEU A 135 -8.10 -2.06 -2.54
CA LEU A 135 -7.43 -3.35 -2.69
C LEU A 135 -6.12 -3.31 -3.47
N HIS A 136 -5.93 -2.38 -4.41
CA HIS A 136 -4.88 -2.47 -5.45
C HIS A 136 -3.49 -2.82 -4.90
N ASP A 137 -3.11 -2.17 -3.80
CA ASP A 137 -1.81 -2.29 -3.17
C ASP A 137 -1.82 -3.19 -1.91
N LEU A 138 -2.96 -3.77 -1.54
CA LEU A 138 -3.07 -4.60 -0.34
C LEU A 138 -2.13 -5.81 -0.41
N GLY A 139 -1.77 -6.28 -1.60
CA GLY A 139 -0.73 -7.32 -1.79
C GLY A 139 0.63 -6.96 -1.22
N LYS A 140 0.91 -5.67 -0.94
CA LYS A 140 2.15 -5.21 -0.31
C LYS A 140 2.36 -5.78 1.10
N VAL A 141 1.28 -6.16 1.79
CA VAL A 141 1.37 -6.84 3.09
C VAL A 141 2.03 -8.22 3.00
N ILE A 142 2.09 -8.81 1.81
CA ILE A 142 2.76 -10.09 1.52
C ILE A 142 4.09 -9.85 0.79
N GLU A 143 4.14 -8.86 -0.09
CA GLU A 143 5.34 -8.48 -0.83
C GLU A 143 6.48 -8.00 0.07
N LEU A 144 6.16 -7.38 1.20
CA LEU A 144 7.10 -6.70 2.08
C LEU A 144 7.22 -7.41 3.44
N THR A 145 8.39 -7.35 4.07
CA THR A 145 8.67 -8.05 5.35
C THR A 145 8.07 -7.40 6.59
N GLY A 146 7.51 -6.19 6.49
CA GLY A 146 7.00 -5.44 7.65
C GLY A 146 7.27 -3.95 7.57
N PRO A 147 6.92 -3.18 8.62
CA PRO A 147 6.97 -1.72 8.62
C PRO A 147 8.35 -1.12 8.94
N VAL A 148 9.26 -1.89 9.55
CA VAL A 148 10.60 -1.42 9.94
C VAL A 148 11.65 -2.11 9.07
N ALA A 149 12.61 -1.34 8.57
CA ALA A 149 13.71 -1.84 7.73
C ALA A 149 13.21 -2.76 6.58
N THR A 150 12.11 -2.33 5.95
CA THR A 150 11.34 -3.12 4.98
C THR A 150 12.19 -3.67 3.83
N LYS A 151 12.04 -4.96 3.57
CA LYS A 151 12.62 -5.66 2.42
C LYS A 151 11.52 -6.38 1.65
N TYR A 152 11.83 -6.76 0.41
CA TYR A 152 10.96 -7.67 -0.35
C TYR A 152 11.08 -9.08 0.22
N THR A 153 9.94 -9.77 0.36
CA THR A 153 9.89 -11.20 0.63
C THR A 153 10.28 -11.99 -0.63
N THR A 154 10.49 -13.30 -0.52
CA THR A 154 10.72 -14.15 -1.69
C THR A 154 9.51 -14.10 -2.65
N ALA A 155 8.30 -14.17 -2.10
CA ALA A 155 7.08 -14.00 -2.88
C ALA A 155 7.03 -12.62 -3.54
N GLY A 156 7.37 -11.56 -2.81
CA GLY A 156 7.43 -10.21 -3.36
C GLY A 156 8.40 -10.07 -4.54
N ASN A 157 9.61 -10.62 -4.43
CA ASN A 157 10.59 -10.56 -5.53
C ASN A 157 10.21 -11.41 -6.75
N LEU A 158 9.55 -12.55 -6.55
CA LEU A 158 9.28 -13.51 -7.63
C LEU A 158 7.91 -13.34 -8.28
N ILE A 159 6.93 -12.81 -7.55
CA ILE A 159 5.51 -12.77 -7.95
C ILE A 159 5.01 -11.33 -8.08
N GLY A 160 5.39 -10.46 -7.12
CA GLY A 160 4.95 -9.07 -7.04
C GLY A 160 3.55 -8.89 -6.47
N HIS A 161 3.29 -7.74 -5.83
CA HIS A 161 2.05 -7.49 -5.09
C HIS A 161 0.79 -7.60 -5.94
N ILE A 162 0.80 -7.22 -7.23
CA ILE A 162 -0.39 -7.24 -8.11
C ILE A 162 -0.96 -8.66 -8.22
N THR A 163 -0.08 -9.63 -8.49
CA THR A 163 -0.49 -11.04 -8.59
C THR A 163 -0.85 -11.59 -7.21
N LEU A 164 -0.14 -11.18 -6.15
CA LEU A 164 -0.42 -11.60 -4.77
C LEU A 164 -1.80 -11.10 -4.30
N ILE A 165 -2.22 -9.89 -4.64
CA ILE A 165 -3.57 -9.42 -4.27
C ILE A 165 -4.66 -10.14 -5.04
N ASP A 166 -4.47 -10.44 -6.33
CA ASP A 166 -5.44 -11.22 -7.09
C ASP A 166 -5.61 -12.63 -6.48
N GLU A 167 -4.51 -13.27 -6.08
CA GLU A 167 -4.56 -14.53 -5.33
C GLU A 167 -5.40 -14.39 -4.06
N GLN A 168 -5.20 -13.33 -3.27
CA GLN A 168 -6.00 -13.11 -2.06
C GLN A 168 -7.48 -12.86 -2.36
N ILE A 169 -7.81 -12.18 -3.46
CA ILE A 169 -9.20 -12.00 -3.91
C ILE A 169 -9.83 -13.35 -4.29
N VAL A 170 -9.09 -14.21 -4.99
CA VAL A 170 -9.54 -15.57 -5.36
C VAL A 170 -9.79 -16.42 -4.11
N LEU A 171 -8.86 -16.40 -3.15
CA LEU A 171 -9.01 -17.11 -1.88
C LEU A 171 -10.21 -16.59 -1.07
N ALA A 172 -10.40 -15.27 -1.00
CA ALA A 172 -11.55 -14.67 -0.34
C ALA A 172 -12.86 -15.08 -1.01
N ALA A 173 -12.91 -15.13 -2.35
CA ALA A 173 -14.08 -15.57 -3.09
C ALA A 173 -14.46 -17.03 -2.74
N HIS A 174 -13.47 -17.92 -2.64
CA HIS A 174 -13.68 -19.30 -2.22
C HIS A 174 -14.28 -19.39 -0.80
N GLU A 175 -13.67 -18.71 0.17
CA GLU A 175 -14.12 -18.70 1.57
C GLU A 175 -15.53 -18.11 1.72
N LEU A 176 -15.84 -17.07 0.94
CA LEU A 176 -17.13 -16.40 0.93
C LEU A 176 -18.19 -17.10 0.06
N LYS A 177 -17.82 -18.20 -0.61
CA LYS A 177 -18.67 -18.94 -1.55
C LYS A 177 -19.24 -18.06 -2.66
N LEU A 178 -18.40 -17.18 -3.20
CA LEU A 178 -18.72 -16.33 -4.33
C LEU A 178 -18.33 -17.03 -5.64
N ASP A 179 -19.13 -16.83 -6.69
CA ASP A 179 -18.78 -17.33 -8.02
C ASP A 179 -17.68 -16.46 -8.63
N LEU A 180 -16.49 -17.04 -8.80
CA LEU A 180 -15.33 -16.37 -9.36
C LEU A 180 -15.52 -15.97 -10.83
N ASN A 181 -16.46 -16.62 -11.55
CA ASN A 181 -16.77 -16.32 -12.93
C ASN A 181 -17.93 -15.32 -13.09
N SER A 182 -18.50 -14.85 -11.98
CA SER A 182 -19.48 -13.77 -12.02
C SER A 182 -18.86 -12.47 -12.54
N GLU A 183 -19.68 -11.66 -13.21
CA GLU A 183 -19.24 -10.37 -13.76
C GLU A 183 -18.59 -9.50 -12.68
N ASP A 184 -19.23 -9.39 -11.51
CA ASP A 184 -18.69 -8.67 -10.35
C ASP A 184 -17.27 -9.10 -9.99
N MET A 185 -17.02 -10.41 -9.87
CA MET A 185 -15.69 -10.91 -9.51
C MET A 185 -14.66 -10.64 -10.61
N LEU A 186 -15.04 -10.83 -11.88
CA LEU A 186 -14.16 -10.60 -13.01
C LEU A 186 -13.76 -9.12 -13.13
N VAL A 187 -14.70 -8.18 -13.00
CA VAL A 187 -14.39 -6.75 -13.12
C VAL A 187 -13.58 -6.21 -11.94
N LEU A 188 -13.80 -6.72 -10.72
CA LEU A 188 -12.98 -6.36 -9.56
C LEU A 188 -11.54 -6.83 -9.73
N ARG A 189 -11.35 -8.11 -10.08
CA ARG A 189 -10.03 -8.68 -10.32
C ARG A 189 -9.32 -7.96 -11.45
N HIS A 190 -10.01 -7.68 -12.56
CA HIS A 190 -9.45 -6.93 -13.68
C HIS A 190 -9.01 -5.52 -13.27
N THR A 191 -9.83 -4.80 -12.50
CA THR A 191 -9.49 -3.45 -12.00
C THR A 191 -8.20 -3.48 -11.19
N VAL A 192 -8.05 -4.47 -10.31
CA VAL A 192 -6.84 -4.65 -9.50
C VAL A 192 -5.67 -5.13 -10.36
N LEU A 193 -5.83 -6.05 -11.30
CA LEU A 193 -4.71 -6.52 -12.13
C LEU A 193 -4.18 -5.43 -13.08
N ALA A 194 -5.06 -4.56 -13.55
CA ALA A 194 -4.74 -3.52 -14.53
C ALA A 194 -4.13 -2.24 -13.93
N HIS A 195 -3.99 -2.14 -12.61
CA HIS A 195 -3.85 -0.85 -11.93
C HIS A 195 -2.54 -0.08 -12.17
N HIS A 196 -1.46 -0.73 -12.62
CA HIS A 196 -0.26 -0.04 -13.12
C HIS A 196 -0.36 0.36 -14.60
N GLY A 197 -1.42 -0.03 -15.30
CA GLY A 197 -1.78 0.44 -16.63
C GLY A 197 -1.03 -0.17 -17.80
N GLN A 198 0.24 -0.51 -17.60
CA GLN A 198 1.15 -0.98 -18.64
C GLN A 198 1.87 -2.27 -18.21
N LEU A 199 2.09 -3.15 -19.19
CA LEU A 199 2.81 -4.40 -18.98
C LEU A 199 4.24 -4.15 -18.48
N ASP A 200 4.88 -3.09 -18.98
CA ASP A 200 6.24 -2.70 -18.62
C ASP A 200 6.36 -2.22 -17.16
N TYR A 201 5.22 -1.85 -16.53
CA TYR A 201 5.13 -1.50 -15.12
C TYR A 201 4.64 -2.64 -14.24
N GLY A 202 4.56 -3.87 -14.77
CA GLY A 202 4.23 -5.08 -14.02
C GLY A 202 2.75 -5.45 -13.98
N SER A 203 1.85 -4.65 -14.58
CA SER A 203 0.45 -5.04 -14.72
C SER A 203 0.31 -6.25 -15.67
N PRO A 204 -0.36 -7.33 -15.28
CA PRO A 204 -0.56 -8.50 -16.17
C PRO A 204 -1.42 -8.20 -17.39
N VAL A 205 -2.31 -7.20 -17.28
CA VAL A 205 -3.26 -6.79 -18.32
C VAL A 205 -3.35 -5.27 -18.38
N ARG A 206 -3.72 -4.74 -19.54
CA ARG A 206 -4.06 -3.31 -19.68
C ARG A 206 -5.51 -3.07 -19.26
N PRO A 207 -5.87 -1.86 -18.80
CA PRO A 207 -7.24 -1.55 -18.43
C PRO A 207 -8.17 -1.61 -19.65
N GLN A 208 -9.22 -2.42 -19.56
CA GLN A 208 -10.21 -2.66 -20.63
C GLN A 208 -11.62 -2.16 -20.30
N ILE A 209 -11.82 -1.65 -19.08
CA ILE A 209 -13.08 -1.03 -18.65
C ILE A 209 -12.79 0.40 -18.17
N LYS A 210 -13.82 1.25 -18.11
CA LYS A 210 -13.67 2.67 -17.78
C LYS A 210 -13.07 2.85 -16.38
N GLU A 211 -13.60 2.12 -15.40
CA GLU A 211 -13.19 2.20 -14.01
C GLU A 211 -11.73 1.78 -13.84
N ALA A 212 -11.29 0.70 -14.51
CA ALA A 212 -9.89 0.29 -14.48
C ALA A 212 -8.96 1.34 -15.10
N ASN A 213 -9.37 2.00 -16.18
CA ASN A 213 -8.61 3.11 -16.79
C ASN A 213 -8.52 4.30 -15.85
N ILE A 214 -9.62 4.69 -15.21
CA ILE A 214 -9.63 5.77 -14.23
C ILE A 214 -8.71 5.42 -13.06
N CYS A 215 -8.92 4.25 -12.44
CA CYS A 215 -8.16 3.76 -11.30
C CYS A 215 -6.65 3.80 -11.58
N THR A 216 -6.22 3.31 -12.74
CA THR A 216 -4.83 3.38 -13.21
C THR A 216 -4.29 4.81 -13.24
N ASN A 217 -5.02 5.75 -13.84
CA ASN A 217 -4.58 7.15 -13.96
C ASN A 217 -4.58 7.90 -12.63
N LEU A 218 -5.30 7.40 -11.61
CA LEU A 218 -5.23 7.97 -10.26
C LEU A 218 -3.96 7.53 -9.51
N MET A 219 -3.36 6.40 -9.93
CA MET A 219 -2.23 5.75 -9.25
C MET A 219 -0.86 6.03 -9.89
N SER A 220 -0.85 6.60 -11.10
CA SER A 220 0.33 7.03 -11.86
C SER A 220 0.82 8.41 -11.43
#